data_AF-A0A9P3UIL2-F1
#
_entry.id   AF-A0A9P3UIL2-F1
#
_cell.length_a   1.000
_cell.length_b   1.000
_cell.length_c   1.000
_cell.angle_alpha   90.00
_cell.angle_beta   90.00
_cell.angle_gamma   90.00
#
_symmetry.space_group_name_H-M   'P 1'
#
loop_
_entity.id
_entity.type
_entity.pdbx_description
1 polymer ?
#
loop_
_entity_poly.entity_id
_entity_poly.type
_entity_poly.pdbx_seq_one_letter_code
_entity_poly.pdbx_strand_id
1 'polypeptide(L)'
;MLLCLLLALTACTSEPKKSAPQIIQEPLPESLTAKTDVPPPPARPMTWGGLAVWTDSLLDALDTCNADKAGIRELELRRIARGIK
;
A
#
# COMPACT_ATOMS: atom_id res chain seq x y z
N MET A 1 1.25 -59.02 11.60
CA MET A 1 1.76 -58.26 10.42
C MET A 1 0.67 -57.40 9.75
N LEU A 2 -0.52 -57.93 9.46
CA LEU A 2 -1.60 -57.15 8.81
C LEU A 2 -2.07 -55.93 9.63
N LEU A 3 -2.11 -56.07 10.97
CA LEU A 3 -2.51 -54.99 11.88
C LEU A 3 -1.52 -53.80 11.85
N CYS A 4 -0.22 -54.08 11.71
CA CYS A 4 0.81 -53.05 11.66
C CYS A 4 0.77 -52.25 10.34
N LEU A 5 0.36 -52.88 9.23
CA LEU A 5 0.17 -52.18 7.95
C LEU A 5 -1.03 -51.22 8.00
N LEU A 6 -2.13 -51.61 8.65
CA LEU A 6 -3.32 -50.76 8.76
C LEU A 6 -3.05 -49.47 9.57
N LEU A 7 -2.20 -49.56 10.60
CA LEU A 7 -1.77 -48.42 11.42
C LEU A 7 -0.90 -47.42 10.64
N ALA A 8 -0.16 -47.89 9.63
CA ALA A 8 0.68 -47.02 8.81
C ALA A 8 -0.12 -46.18 7.79
N LEU A 9 -1.32 -46.64 7.37
CA LEU A 9 -2.15 -45.90 6.42
C LEU A 9 -2.93 -44.74 7.04
N THR A 10 -3.16 -44.73 8.36
CA THR A 10 -3.88 -43.63 9.03
C THR A 10 -2.98 -42.45 9.40
N ALA A 11 -1.66 -42.65 9.41
CA ALA A 11 -0.69 -41.62 9.78
C ALA A 11 -0.49 -40.53 8.69
N CYS A 12 -0.87 -40.80 7.44
CA CYS A 12 -0.68 -39.88 6.32
C CYS A 12 -1.83 -38.87 6.13
N THR A 13 -2.92 -38.95 6.91
CA THR A 13 -4.11 -38.10 6.72
C THR A 13 -4.24 -36.98 7.75
N SER A 14 -3.29 -36.88 8.69
CA SER A 14 -3.37 -35.98 9.84
C SER A 14 -2.59 -34.67 9.64
N GLU A 15 -2.42 -34.19 8.40
CA GLU A 15 -1.86 -32.85 8.21
C GLU A 15 -2.83 -31.80 8.77
N PRO A 16 -2.42 -30.99 9.75
CA PRO A 16 -3.26 -29.90 10.22
C PRO A 16 -3.54 -28.97 9.04
N LYS A 17 -4.82 -28.62 8.83
CA LYS A 17 -5.20 -27.62 7.83
C LYS A 17 -4.36 -26.37 8.06
N LYS A 18 -3.50 -26.04 7.09
CA LYS A 18 -2.75 -24.78 7.11
C LYS A 18 -3.76 -23.65 7.25
N SER A 19 -3.60 -22.87 8.31
CA SER A 19 -4.36 -21.65 8.52
C SER A 19 -4.22 -20.77 7.28
N ALA A 20 -5.30 -20.11 6.86
CA ALA A 20 -5.19 -19.07 5.84
C ALA A 20 -4.14 -18.04 6.31
N PRO A 21 -3.31 -17.52 5.40
CA PRO A 21 -2.35 -16.48 5.75
C PRO A 21 -3.11 -15.31 6.37
N GLN A 22 -2.75 -14.96 7.61
CA GLN A 22 -3.31 -13.79 8.27
C GLN A 22 -2.63 -12.56 7.66
N ILE A 23 -3.40 -11.67 7.07
CA ILE A 23 -2.90 -10.36 6.65
C ILE A 23 -2.63 -9.56 7.92
N ILE A 24 -1.34 -9.42 8.28
CA ILE A 24 -0.89 -8.62 9.44
C ILE A 24 -0.72 -7.14 9.03
N GLN A 25 -0.84 -6.82 7.75
CA GLN A 25 -0.71 -5.46 7.26
C GLN A 25 -1.98 -4.67 7.54
N GLU A 26 -1.85 -3.68 8.42
CA GLU A 26 -2.86 -2.63 8.56
C GLU A 26 -3.08 -1.96 7.19
N PRO A 27 -4.32 -1.68 6.77
CA PRO A 27 -4.53 -0.93 5.54
C PRO A 27 -3.92 0.48 5.66
N LEU A 28 -3.38 1.01 4.56
CA LEU A 28 -2.98 2.41 4.54
C LEU A 28 -4.23 3.30 4.64
N PRO A 29 -4.17 4.44 5.34
CA PRO A 29 -5.23 5.44 5.28
C PRO A 29 -5.50 5.82 3.83
N GLU A 30 -6.78 5.78 3.41
CA GLU A 30 -7.18 6.08 2.04
C GLU A 30 -6.67 7.46 1.59
N SER A 31 -6.63 8.43 2.52
CA SER A 31 -6.13 9.78 2.28
C SER A 31 -4.70 9.81 1.75
N LEU A 32 -3.83 8.90 2.18
CA LEU A 32 -2.41 8.86 1.75
C LEU A 32 -2.22 8.18 0.38
N THR A 33 -3.23 7.45 -0.09
CA THR A 33 -3.20 6.74 -1.38
C THR A 33 -4.20 7.31 -2.38
N ALA A 34 -4.96 8.32 -1.97
CA ALA A 34 -5.90 9.02 -2.83
C ALA A 34 -5.13 9.66 -4.00
N LYS A 35 -5.81 9.76 -5.14
CA LYS A 35 -5.23 10.46 -6.28
C LYS A 35 -5.07 11.93 -5.92
N THR A 36 -3.86 12.46 -6.03
CA THR A 36 -3.63 13.90 -5.89
C THR A 36 -4.38 14.67 -6.97
N ASP A 37 -5.12 15.70 -6.56
CA ASP A 37 -5.79 16.60 -7.50
C ASP A 37 -4.75 17.44 -8.24
N VAL A 38 -4.83 17.42 -9.58
CA VAL A 38 -3.88 18.12 -10.45
C VAL A 38 -4.63 19.24 -11.18
N PRO A 39 -4.13 20.49 -11.16
CA PRO A 39 -4.80 21.59 -11.85
C PRO A 39 -4.82 21.36 -13.37
N PRO A 40 -5.95 21.66 -14.05
CA PRO A 40 -6.04 21.51 -15.49
C PRO A 40 -5.10 22.50 -16.19
N PRO A 41 -4.60 22.17 -17.39
CA PRO A 41 -3.75 23.08 -18.15
C PRO A 41 -4.51 24.37 -18.53
N PRO A 42 -3.80 25.49 -18.68
CA PRO A 42 -4.41 26.76 -19.06
C PRO A 42 -4.99 26.71 -20.48
N ALA A 43 -5.96 27.58 -20.74
CA ALA A 43 -6.57 27.73 -22.06
C ALA A 43 -5.53 28.09 -23.14
N ARG A 44 -5.79 27.66 -24.38
CA ARG A 44 -4.94 28.00 -25.52
C ARG A 44 -5.45 29.24 -26.28
N PRO A 45 -4.56 30.12 -26.80
CA PRO A 45 -3.11 30.05 -26.67
C PRO A 45 -2.66 30.39 -25.23
N MET A 46 -1.66 29.66 -24.75
CA MET A 46 -1.13 29.86 -23.41
C MET A 46 -0.37 31.18 -23.33
N THR A 47 -0.63 31.97 -22.28
CA THR A 47 0.12 33.20 -21.98
C THR A 47 1.17 32.92 -20.91
N TRP A 48 2.21 33.76 -20.84
CA TRP A 48 3.24 33.66 -19.79
C TRP A 48 2.66 33.80 -18.37
N GLY A 49 1.69 34.72 -18.20
CA GLY A 49 0.99 34.86 -16.92
C GLY A 49 0.16 33.63 -16.56
N GLY A 50 -0.52 33.02 -17.54
CA GLY A 50 -1.26 31.78 -17.34
C GLY A 50 -0.35 30.59 -17.03
N LEU A 51 0.83 30.52 -17.66
CA LEU A 51 1.84 29.52 -17.34
C LEU A 51 2.32 29.66 -15.89
N ALA A 52 2.67 30.88 -15.46
CA ALA A 52 3.18 31.12 -14.11
C ALA A 52 2.18 30.66 -13.03
N VAL A 53 0.90 31.04 -13.16
CA VAL A 53 -0.15 30.62 -12.22
C VAL A 53 -0.35 29.10 -12.24
N TRP A 54 -0.38 28.49 -13.43
CA TRP A 54 -0.56 27.05 -13.53
C TRP A 54 0.62 26.26 -12.94
N THR A 55 1.85 26.72 -13.15
CA THR A 55 3.04 26.07 -12.56
C THR A 55 3.07 26.18 -11.05
N ASP A 56 2.59 27.28 -10.48
CA ASP A 56 2.45 27.46 -9.03
C ASP A 56 1.47 26.43 -8.45
N SER A 57 0.27 26.29 -9.04
CA SER A 57 -0.69 25.27 -8.64
C SER A 57 -0.19 23.83 -8.84
N LEU A 58 0.69 23.59 -9.81
CA LEU A 58 1.34 22.28 -9.98
C LEU A 58 2.37 22.00 -8.87
N LEU A 59 3.05 23.02 -8.35
CA LEU A 59 3.94 22.87 -7.20
C LEU A 59 3.14 22.51 -5.94
N ASP A 60 1.99 23.13 -5.71
CA ASP A 60 1.10 22.76 -4.59
C ASP A 60 0.65 21.28 -4.67
N ALA A 61 0.29 20.82 -5.87
CA ALA A 61 -0.06 19.42 -6.10
C ALA A 61 1.14 18.49 -5.83
N LEU A 62 2.34 18.88 -6.26
CA LEU A 62 3.56 18.12 -5.99
C LEU A 62 3.89 18.06 -4.49
N ASP A 63 3.71 19.16 -3.77
CA ASP A 63 3.93 19.23 -2.33
C ASP A 63 2.95 18.33 -1.57
N THR A 64 1.68 18.33 -1.98
CA THR A 64 0.67 17.40 -1.44
C THR A 64 1.09 15.94 -1.64
N CYS A 65 1.47 15.57 -2.86
CA CYS A 65 1.94 14.21 -3.16
C CYS A 65 3.20 13.82 -2.36
N ASN A 66 4.13 14.75 -2.18
CA ASN A 66 5.33 14.53 -1.38
C ASN A 66 4.99 14.34 0.11
N ALA A 67 4.01 15.07 0.64
CA ALA A 67 3.52 14.92 2.00
C ALA A 67 2.87 13.53 2.21
N ASP A 68 2.03 13.08 1.28
CA ASP A 68 1.41 11.74 1.34
C ASP A 68 2.47 10.64 1.34
N LYS A 69 3.47 10.76 0.45
CA LYS A 69 4.61 9.83 0.40
C LYS A 69 5.41 9.80 1.70
N ALA A 70 5.60 10.96 2.33
CA ALA A 70 6.26 11.04 3.63
C ALA A 70 5.42 10.36 4.72
N GLY A 71 4.11 10.56 4.72
CA GLY A 71 3.17 9.88 5.64
C GLY A 71 3.22 8.35 5.50
N ILE A 72 3.21 7.83 4.28
CA ILE A 72 3.34 6.37 4.03
C ILE A 72 4.67 5.85 4.58
N ARG A 73 5.78 6.56 4.34
CA ARG A 73 7.10 6.18 4.85
C ARG A 73 7.12 6.14 6.38
N GLU A 74 6.49 7.11 7.03
CA GLU A 74 6.40 7.15 8.49
C GLU A 74 5.60 5.96 9.03
N LEU A 75 4.45 5.63 8.43
CA LEU A 75 3.66 4.46 8.83
C LEU A 75 4.46 3.17 8.71
N GLU A 76 5.24 3.01 7.65
CA GLU A 76 6.10 1.84 7.46
C GLU A 76 7.22 1.77 8.50
N LEU A 77 7.88 2.90 8.80
CA LEU A 77 8.87 2.96 9.88
C LEU A 77 8.26 2.56 11.23
N ARG A 78 7.04 3.02 11.52
CA ARG A 78 6.31 2.65 12.75
C ARG A 78 5.95 1.16 12.77
N ARG A 79 5.62 0.54 11.63
CA ARG A 79 5.39 -0.92 11.54
C ARG A 79 6.65 -1.72 11.84
N ILE A 80 7.77 -1.35 11.22
CA ILE A 80 9.08 -1.97 11.45
C ILE A 80 9.47 -1.83 12.93
N ALA A 81 9.28 -0.65 13.54
CA ALA A 81 9.57 -0.42 14.95
C ALA A 81 8.74 -1.30 15.90
N ARG A 82 7.52 -1.69 15.50
CA ARG A 82 6.67 -2.65 16.24
C ARG A 82 7.03 -4.12 15.99
N GLY A 83 8.01 -4.40 15.14
CA GLY A 83 8.41 -5.77 14.79
C GLY A 83 7.47 -6.46 13.80
N ILE A 84 6.57 -5.72 13.15
CA ILE A 84 5.70 -6.22 12.08
C ILE A 84 6.52 -6.12 10.79
N LYS A 85 6.90 -7.28 10.22
CA LYS A 85 7.61 -7.40 8.93
C LYS A 85 6.66 -7.94 7.88
#